data_AF-A0A3B6NVI9-F1
#
_entry.id   AF-A0A3B6NVI9-F1
#
_cell.length_a   1.000
_cell.length_b   1.000
_cell.length_c   1.000
_cell.angle_alpha   90.00
_cell.angle_beta   90.00
_cell.angle_gamma   90.00
#
_symmetry.space_group_name_H-M   'P 1'
#
loop_
_entity.id
_entity.type
_entity.pdbx_description
1 polymer ?
#
loop_
_entity_poly.entity_id
_entity_poly.type
_entity_poly.pdbx_seq_one_letter_code
_entity_poly.pdbx_strand_id
1 'polypeptide(L)'
;MVVVKATARRAIRCHMRLVRPKNYYHFHEDVGPTHFYKVILVYVLELLLIPNGFCKHMTNIPLEVVLKMNTGCKWRVTLQRVNRKIALDKGWAGFAIAHHIQIDYLVVFKVLIVDTFKMIVFDIFGAEAEGKCKKHHEALALFWEV
;
A
#
# COMPACT_ATOMS: atom_id res chain seq x y z
N MET A 1 45.73 2.82 -30.55
CA MET A 1 44.67 3.56 -29.80
C MET A 1 43.34 3.20 -30.43
N VAL A 2 42.58 2.26 -29.83
CA VAL A 2 41.30 1.79 -30.38
C VAL A 2 40.20 2.69 -29.84
N VAL A 3 39.58 3.49 -30.71
CA VAL A 3 38.40 4.29 -30.38
C VAL A 3 37.17 3.45 -30.72
N VAL A 4 36.55 2.85 -29.70
CA VAL A 4 35.27 2.15 -29.84
C VAL A 4 34.17 3.19 -29.98
N LYS A 5 33.59 3.31 -31.18
CA LYS A 5 32.47 4.22 -31.46
C LYS A 5 31.22 3.77 -30.69
N ALA A 6 30.69 4.63 -29.84
CA ALA A 6 29.43 4.42 -29.13
C ALA A 6 28.27 4.38 -30.14
N THR A 7 27.52 3.28 -30.14
CA THR A 7 26.32 3.10 -30.97
C THR A 7 25.11 3.65 -30.22
N ALA A 8 24.45 4.65 -30.79
CA ALA A 8 23.23 5.23 -30.22
C ALA A 8 22.07 4.21 -30.32
N ARG A 9 21.57 3.74 -29.17
CA ARG A 9 20.34 2.93 -29.12
C ARG A 9 19.14 3.86 -29.35
N ARG A 10 18.41 3.64 -30.44
CA ARG A 10 17.14 4.32 -30.75
C ARG A 10 16.12 4.01 -29.64
N ALA A 11 15.54 5.03 -29.03
CA ALA A 11 14.42 4.88 -28.11
C ALA A 11 13.17 4.45 -28.91
N ILE A 12 12.58 3.31 -28.57
CA ILE A 12 11.30 2.88 -29.12
C ILE A 12 10.22 3.75 -28.48
N ARG A 13 9.53 4.55 -29.29
CA ARG A 13 8.44 5.44 -28.87
C ARG A 13 7.16 4.61 -28.71
N CYS A 14 6.94 4.02 -27.54
CA CYS A 14 5.67 3.38 -27.22
C CYS A 14 4.54 4.43 -27.17
N HIS A 15 3.66 4.43 -28.17
CA HIS A 15 2.39 5.15 -28.12
C HIS A 15 1.39 4.38 -27.24
N MET A 16 1.59 4.43 -25.93
CA MET A 16 0.58 4.01 -24.99
C MET A 16 -0.52 5.08 -24.99
N ARG A 17 -1.66 4.80 -25.63
CA ARG A 17 -2.87 5.62 -25.47
C ARG A 17 -3.25 5.59 -23.99
N LEU A 18 -2.91 6.64 -23.26
CA LEU A 18 -3.45 6.90 -21.93
C LEU A 18 -4.96 7.13 -22.09
N VAL A 19 -5.75 6.07 -21.94
CA VAL A 19 -7.18 6.20 -21.66
C VAL A 19 -7.26 6.88 -20.31
N ARG A 20 -7.58 8.18 -20.29
CA ARG A 20 -7.78 8.95 -19.07
C ARG A 20 -8.96 8.32 -18.31
N PRO A 21 -8.78 7.79 -17.08
CA PRO A 21 -9.89 7.36 -16.26
C PRO A 21 -10.76 8.58 -15.94
N LYS A 22 -12.08 8.39 -15.93
CA LYS A 22 -13.04 9.40 -15.46
C LYS A 22 -12.66 9.87 -14.05
N ASN A 23 -12.68 11.19 -13.85
CA ASN A 23 -12.24 11.88 -12.65
C ASN A 23 -12.91 11.35 -11.37
N TYR A 24 -12.12 10.77 -10.46
CA TYR A 24 -12.50 10.45 -9.08
C TYR A 24 -11.63 11.24 -8.08
N TYR A 25 -11.31 12.49 -8.38
CA TYR A 25 -10.43 13.31 -7.56
C TYR A 25 -11.16 14.59 -7.11
N HIS A 26 -11.92 14.47 -6.03
CA HIS A 26 -12.16 15.59 -5.13
C HIS A 26 -11.37 15.35 -3.85
N PHE A 27 -10.05 15.47 -3.98
CA PHE A 27 -9.16 15.83 -2.88
C PHE A 27 -8.07 16.71 -3.48
N HIS A 28 -8.35 18.01 -3.55
CA HIS A 28 -7.37 19.00 -3.93
C HIS A 28 -7.37 20.08 -2.86
N GLU A 29 -6.38 20.02 -1.97
CA GLU A 29 -5.46 21.13 -1.73
C GLU A 29 -4.20 20.58 -1.02
N ASP A 30 -3.04 20.93 -1.58
CA ASP A 30 -1.66 20.59 -1.14
C ASP A 30 -1.24 19.11 -1.15
N VAL A 31 -1.30 18.52 -2.35
CA VAL A 31 -1.14 17.09 -2.65
C VAL A 31 0.27 16.58 -2.32
N GLY A 32 0.50 16.25 -1.05
CA GLY A 32 1.66 15.48 -0.62
C GLY A 32 1.81 14.15 -1.37
N PRO A 33 2.85 13.35 -1.06
CA PRO A 33 2.98 12.02 -1.63
C PRO A 33 1.66 11.24 -1.50
N THR A 34 1.20 10.68 -2.61
CA THR A 34 0.00 9.84 -2.66
C THR A 34 0.32 8.36 -2.49
N HIS A 35 1.61 8.03 -2.50
CA HIS A 35 2.12 6.68 -2.35
C HIS A 35 3.31 6.67 -1.39
N PHE A 36 3.48 5.55 -0.69
CA PHE A 36 4.71 5.20 -0.01
C PHE A 36 4.92 3.70 -0.13
N TYR A 37 6.14 3.24 0.11
CA TYR A 37 6.43 1.83 0.22
C TYR A 37 7.09 1.50 1.55
N LYS A 38 7.03 0.22 1.92
CA LYS A 38 7.71 -0.33 3.07
C LYS A 38 8.32 -1.67 2.69
N VAL A 39 9.61 -1.86 3.00
CA VAL A 39 10.23 -3.19 3.01
C VAL A 39 9.94 -3.80 4.38
N ILE A 40 9.46 -5.04 4.39
CA ILE A 40 9.18 -5.79 5.61
C ILE A 40 10.50 -6.33 6.16
N LEU A 41 11.08 -5.65 7.15
CA LEU A 41 12.41 -5.98 7.67
C LEU A 41 12.39 -6.95 8.87
N VAL A 42 11.25 -7.13 9.51
CA VAL A 42 11.09 -7.98 10.68
C VAL A 42 9.79 -8.76 10.58
N TYR A 43 9.77 -9.96 11.15
CA TYR A 43 8.55 -10.77 11.21
C TYR A 43 7.47 -9.94 11.89
N VAL A 44 6.43 -9.69 11.09
CA VAL A 44 5.17 -8.99 11.35
C VAL A 44 5.01 -8.59 12.82
N LEU A 45 5.57 -7.42 13.15
CA LEU A 45 5.18 -6.72 14.36
C LEU A 45 3.68 -6.44 14.28
N GLU A 46 3.02 -6.39 15.43
CA GLU A 46 1.61 -5.99 15.57
C GLU A 46 1.29 -4.67 14.84
N LEU A 47 2.33 -3.87 14.55
CA LEU A 47 2.26 -2.53 13.99
C LEU A 47 3.09 -2.38 12.70
N LEU A 48 2.54 -1.69 11.68
CA LEU A 48 3.28 -1.19 10.53
C LEU A 48 3.37 0.34 10.54
N LEU A 49 4.56 0.85 10.88
CA LEU A 49 4.86 2.28 10.88
C LEU A 49 4.77 2.91 9.48
N ILE A 50 3.90 3.92 9.35
CA ILE A 50 3.80 4.79 8.17
C ILE A 50 4.97 5.80 8.19
N PRO A 51 5.64 6.05 7.06
CA PRO A 51 6.71 7.05 7.00
C PRO A 51 6.24 8.43 7.47
N ASN A 52 6.97 9.04 8.40
CA ASN A 52 6.60 10.35 8.95
C ASN A 52 6.45 11.44 7.87
N GLY A 53 7.28 11.39 6.82
CA GLY A 53 7.17 12.32 5.68
C GLY A 53 5.83 12.21 4.95
N PHE A 54 5.23 11.03 4.94
CA PHE A 54 3.89 10.79 4.38
C PHE A 54 2.80 11.35 5.28
N CYS A 55 2.88 11.08 6.60
CA CYS A 55 1.88 11.50 7.58
C CYS A 55 1.75 13.02 7.72
N LYS A 56 2.79 13.80 7.37
CA LYS A 56 2.73 15.28 7.41
C LYS A 56 1.60 15.87 6.57
N HIS A 57 1.13 15.11 5.57
CA HIS A 57 0.06 15.52 4.67
C HIS A 57 -1.32 14.95 5.06
N MET A 58 -1.39 14.16 6.14
CA MET A 58 -2.64 13.66 6.72
C MET A 58 -3.12 14.66 7.76
N THR A 59 -3.94 15.62 7.36
CA THR A 59 -4.54 16.61 8.28
C THR A 59 -5.52 15.96 9.25
N ASN A 60 -6.34 15.02 8.77
CA ASN A 60 -7.22 14.19 9.57
C ASN A 60 -6.82 12.72 9.39
N ILE A 61 -6.31 12.12 10.47
CA ILE A 61 -5.93 10.71 10.48
C ILE A 61 -7.19 9.91 10.83
N PRO A 62 -7.73 9.10 9.91
CA PRO A 62 -8.91 8.31 10.21
C PRO A 62 -8.59 7.24 11.27
N LEU A 63 -9.57 6.88 12.10
CA LEU A 63 -9.39 5.82 13.09
C LEU A 63 -9.16 4.45 12.44
N GLU A 64 -9.77 4.23 11.28
CA GLU A 64 -9.72 2.99 10.52
C GLU A 64 -9.53 3.29 9.03
N VAL A 65 -8.80 2.42 8.33
CA VAL A 65 -8.66 2.45 6.88
C VAL A 65 -8.95 1.08 6.28
N VAL A 66 -9.40 1.09 5.03
CA VAL A 66 -9.58 -0.12 4.21
C VAL A 66 -8.36 -0.32 3.32
N LEU A 67 -7.67 -1.45 3.47
CA LEU A 67 -6.64 -1.92 2.56
C LEU A 67 -7.30 -2.68 1.40
N LYS A 68 -7.09 -2.20 0.17
CA LYS A 68 -7.63 -2.80 -1.06
C LYS A 68 -6.52 -3.39 -1.93
N MET A 69 -6.56 -4.69 -2.19
CA MET A 69 -5.62 -5.37 -3.09
C MET A 69 -6.07 -5.27 -4.56
N ASN A 70 -5.16 -5.56 -5.48
CA ASN A 70 -5.47 -5.74 -6.91
C ASN A 70 -6.43 -6.89 -7.18
N THR A 71 -6.41 -7.93 -6.34
CA THR A 71 -7.34 -9.07 -6.39
C THR A 71 -8.78 -8.70 -5.98
N GLY A 72 -9.03 -7.45 -5.57
CA GLY A 72 -10.33 -6.99 -5.11
C GLY A 72 -10.58 -7.21 -3.62
N CYS A 73 -9.66 -7.89 -2.92
CA CYS A 73 -9.67 -8.02 -1.47
C CYS A 73 -9.77 -6.69 -0.76
N LYS A 74 -10.58 -6.66 0.30
CA LYS A 74 -10.68 -5.53 1.22
C LYS A 74 -10.42 -6.02 2.64
N TRP A 75 -9.61 -5.29 3.39
CA TRP A 75 -9.30 -5.60 4.78
C TRP A 75 -9.30 -4.33 5.62
N ARG A 76 -10.00 -4.35 6.75
CA ARG A 76 -10.08 -3.21 7.67
C ARG A 76 -8.91 -3.25 8.64
N VAL A 77 -8.24 -2.12 8.83
CA VAL A 77 -7.18 -1.96 9.83
C VAL A 77 -7.32 -0.64 10.56
N THR A 78 -7.00 -0.61 11.86
CA THR A 78 -7.01 0.64 12.62
C THR A 78 -5.71 1.41 12.42
N LEU A 79 -5.77 2.73 12.51
CA LEU A 79 -4.59 3.58 12.65
C LEU A 79 -4.38 3.93 14.12
N GLN A 80 -3.15 3.76 14.60
CA GLN A 80 -2.76 4.12 15.96
C GLN A 80 -1.60 5.11 15.95
N ARG A 81 -1.61 6.07 16.88
CA ARG A 81 -0.45 6.93 17.13
C ARG A 81 0.47 6.30 18.16
N VAL A 82 1.68 5.92 17.75
CA VAL A 82 2.71 5.29 18.59
C VAL A 82 3.96 6.15 18.57
N ASN A 83 4.39 6.66 19.74
CA ASN A 83 5.58 7.52 19.86
C ASN A 83 5.63 8.67 18.83
N ARG A 84 4.49 9.37 18.66
CA ARG A 84 4.27 10.45 17.67
C ARG A 84 4.30 10.03 16.20
N LYS A 85 4.42 8.74 15.89
CA LYS A 85 4.31 8.17 14.54
C LYS A 85 2.93 7.53 14.37
N ILE A 86 2.51 7.32 13.12
CA ILE A 86 1.26 6.62 12.80
C ILE A 86 1.60 5.20 12.35
N ALA A 87 0.82 4.23 12.81
CA ALA A 87 0.96 2.83 12.45
C ALA A 87 -0.37 2.25 11.97
N LEU A 88 -0.32 1.30 11.03
CA LEU A 88 -1.38 0.31 10.90
C LEU A 88 -1.27 -0.64 12.12
N ASP A 89 -2.35 -0.83 12.86
CA ASP A 89 -2.37 -1.58 14.10
C ASP A 89 -3.33 -2.77 14.01
N LYS A 90 -4.48 -2.74 14.69
CA LYS A 90 -5.42 -3.86 14.71
C LYS A 90 -5.83 -4.21 13.29
N GLY A 91 -5.73 -5.50 12.97
CA GLY A 91 -6.01 -6.05 11.65
C GLY A 91 -4.78 -6.16 10.73
N TRP A 92 -3.69 -5.42 10.96
CA TRP A 92 -2.48 -5.50 10.13
C TRP A 92 -1.83 -6.88 10.20
N ALA A 93 -1.59 -7.40 11.41
CA ALA A 93 -0.94 -8.70 11.57
C ALA A 93 -1.75 -9.85 10.93
N GLY A 94 -3.07 -9.85 11.14
CA GLY A 94 -3.97 -10.82 10.51
C GLY A 94 -3.97 -10.74 8.99
N PHE A 95 -3.93 -9.51 8.44
CA PHE A 95 -3.81 -9.29 7.01
C PHE A 95 -2.48 -9.84 6.45
N ALA A 96 -1.35 -9.52 7.09
CA ALA A 96 -0.04 -9.99 6.66
C ALA A 96 0.05 -11.53 6.67
N ILE A 97 -0.51 -12.18 7.68
CA ILE A 97 -0.61 -13.65 7.78
C ILE A 97 -1.50 -14.21 6.65
N ALA A 98 -2.70 -13.65 6.47
CA ALA A 98 -3.66 -14.12 5.47
C ALA A 98 -3.15 -14.01 4.03
N HIS A 99 -2.28 -13.02 3.77
CA HIS A 99 -1.68 -12.77 2.46
C HIS A 99 -0.24 -13.28 2.34
N HIS A 100 0.24 -14.06 3.32
CA HIS A 100 1.60 -14.63 3.32
C HIS A 100 2.69 -13.59 3.04
N ILE A 101 2.56 -12.40 3.62
CA ILE A 101 3.59 -11.35 3.49
C ILE A 101 4.80 -11.78 4.33
N GLN A 102 5.96 -11.88 3.67
CA GLN A 102 7.20 -12.34 4.30
C GLN A 102 8.17 -11.19 4.54
N ILE A 103 9.25 -11.49 5.26
CA ILE A 103 10.42 -10.60 5.34
C ILE A 103 10.96 -10.37 3.93
N ASP A 104 11.53 -9.18 3.72
CA ASP A 104 12.10 -8.65 2.47
C ASP A 104 11.07 -8.35 1.38
N TYR A 105 9.78 -8.60 1.62
CA TYR A 105 8.74 -8.20 0.68
C TYR A 105 8.60 -6.67 0.66
N LEU A 106 8.32 -6.14 -0.52
CA LEU A 106 8.04 -4.73 -0.73
C LEU A 106 6.54 -4.51 -0.77
N VAL A 107 6.01 -3.72 0.16
CA VAL A 107 4.60 -3.35 0.19
C VAL A 107 4.45 -1.90 -0.21
N VAL A 108 3.69 -1.64 -1.28
CA VAL A 108 3.36 -0.30 -1.78
C VAL A 108 1.95 0.05 -1.34
N PHE A 109 1.79 1.20 -0.71
CA PHE A 109 0.51 1.79 -0.33
C PHE A 109 0.24 3.01 -1.21
N LYS A 110 -0.99 3.12 -1.69
CA LYS A 110 -1.51 4.25 -2.46
C LYS A 110 -2.79 4.74 -1.82
N VAL A 111 -2.87 6.02 -1.49
CA VAL A 111 -4.13 6.65 -1.07
C VAL A 111 -5.07 6.69 -2.27
N LEU A 112 -6.24 6.07 -2.16
CA LEU A 112 -7.32 6.22 -3.14
C LEU A 112 -8.25 7.36 -2.74
N ILE A 113 -8.68 7.33 -1.49
CA ILE A 113 -9.48 8.33 -0.78
C ILE A 113 -9.04 8.33 0.69
N VAL A 114 -9.58 9.23 1.51
CA VAL A 114 -9.14 9.50 2.89
C VAL A 114 -9.03 8.23 3.75
N ASP A 115 -9.98 7.31 3.65
CA ASP A 115 -10.08 6.10 4.48
C ASP A 115 -9.71 4.81 3.74
N THR A 116 -9.15 4.90 2.53
CA THR A 116 -8.93 3.72 1.68
C THR A 116 -7.57 3.77 1.02
N PHE A 117 -6.73 2.78 1.32
CA PHE A 117 -5.45 2.57 0.66
C PHE A 117 -5.53 1.40 -0.31
N LYS A 118 -5.09 1.60 -1.56
CA LYS A 118 -4.73 0.50 -2.43
C LYS A 118 -3.36 -0.03 -2.01
N MET A 119 -3.25 -1.35 -1.90
CA MET A 119 -2.03 -2.02 -1.51
C MET A 119 -1.58 -2.99 -2.60
N ILE A 120 -0.28 -3.00 -2.87
CA ILE A 120 0.37 -3.92 -3.81
C ILE A 120 1.58 -4.52 -3.10
N VAL A 121 1.71 -5.84 -3.13
CA VAL A 121 2.81 -6.56 -2.49
C VAL A 121 3.68 -7.13 -3.59
N PHE A 122 4.99 -6.94 -3.48
CA PHE A 122 5.98 -7.60 -4.34
C PHE A 122 6.85 -8.52 -3.50
N ASP A 123 7.10 -9.72 -4.01
CA ASP A 123 8.06 -10.64 -3.42
C ASP A 123 9.50 -10.18 -3.66
N ILE A 124 10.46 -10.96 -3.16
CA ILE A 124 11.89 -10.68 -3.29
C ILE A 124 12.40 -10.73 -4.74
N PHE A 125 11.64 -11.31 -5.66
CA PHE A 125 11.95 -11.36 -7.10
C PHE A 125 11.28 -10.22 -7.87
N GLY A 126 10.50 -9.37 -7.20
CA GLY A 126 9.77 -8.27 -7.81
C GLY A 126 8.48 -8.68 -8.50
N ALA A 127 8.01 -9.92 -8.30
CA ALA A 127 6.70 -10.35 -8.79
C ALA A 127 5.60 -9.88 -7.84
N GLU A 128 4.47 -9.44 -8.39
CA GLU A 128 3.31 -9.07 -7.58
C GLU A 128 2.74 -10.32 -6.90
N ALA A 129 2.64 -10.31 -5.57
CA ALA A 129 2.10 -11.42 -4.81
C ALA A 129 0.58 -11.46 -4.94
N GLU A 130 0.06 -12.62 -5.36
CA GLU A 130 -1.38 -12.86 -5.45
C GLU A 130 -1.99 -13.06 -4.06
N GLY A 131 -2.67 -12.03 -3.56
CA GLY A 131 -3.42 -12.13 -2.32
C GLY A 131 -4.69 -12.97 -2.48
N LYS A 132 -4.73 -14.17 -1.89
CA LYS A 132 -5.95 -14.98 -1.82
C LYS A 132 -6.90 -14.39 -0.76
N CYS A 133 -8.00 -13.77 -1.17
CA CYS A 133 -9.10 -13.56 -0.25
C CYS A 133 -9.83 -14.85 -0.01
N LYS A 134 -9.71 -15.40 1.20
CA LYS A 134 -10.84 -16.15 1.75
C LYS A 134 -11.98 -15.16 1.91
N LYS A 135 -13.18 -15.50 1.45
CA LYS A 135 -14.38 -14.68 1.68
C LYS A 135 -14.61 -14.63 3.20
N HIS A 136 -14.00 -13.68 3.90
CA HIS A 136 -14.45 -13.28 5.23
C HIS A 136 -15.66 -12.35 5.03
N HIS A 137 -16.77 -12.93 4.54
CA HIS A 137 -18.08 -12.35 4.81
C HIS A 137 -18.44 -12.80 6.23
N GLU A 138 -18.70 -11.83 7.11
CA GLU A 138 -19.44 -12.01 8.37
C GLU A 138 -18.79 -12.89 9.45
N ALA A 139 -17.80 -12.37 10.17
CA ALA A 139 -17.46 -12.91 11.50
C ALA A 139 -16.87 -11.89 12.49
N LEU A 140 -16.92 -10.59 12.20
CA LEU A 140 -16.44 -9.54 13.12
C LEU A 140 -17.57 -8.65 13.64
N ALA A 141 -18.80 -9.16 13.68
CA ALA A 141 -19.92 -8.48 14.35
C ALA A 141 -20.25 -9.06 15.74
N LEU A 142 -19.51 -10.07 16.24
CA LEU A 142 -19.89 -10.81 17.46
C LEU A 142 -18.86 -10.82 18.60
N PHE A 143 -17.80 -10.00 18.56
CA PHE A 143 -16.82 -9.96 19.66
C PHE A 143 -16.48 -8.54 20.15
N TRP A 144 -17.46 -7.63 20.17
CA TRP A 144 -17.32 -6.30 20.78
C TRP A 144 -18.35 -5.98 21.87
N GLU A 145 -19.10 -6.97 22.37
CA GLU A 145 -19.84 -6.84 23.62
C GLU A 145 -19.41 -7.94 24.59
N VAL A 146 -18.35 -7.67 25.35
CA VAL A 146 -18.25 -7.83 26.83
C VAL A 146 -17.19 -6.85 27.33
#